data_AF-A0A089ZR60-F1
#
_entry.id   AF-A0A089ZR60-F1
#
_cell.length_a   1.000
_cell.length_b   1.000
_cell.length_c   1.000
_cell.angle_alpha   90.00
_cell.angle_beta   90.00
_cell.angle_gamma   90.00
#
_symmetry.space_group_name_H-M   'P 1'
#
loop_
_entity.id
_entity.type
_entity.pdbx_description
1 polymer ?
#
loop_
_entity_poly.entity_id
_entity_poly.type
_entity_poly.pdbx_seq_one_letter_code
_entity_poly.pdbx_strand_id
1 'polypeptide(L)'
;MMSDIKILVLDDEYDRACGWRDEILTFMHADITVLPKKEVSDFITELHRSRLASRNGAYEYAKGYDQFDLLIVDYDLLGLDEEASAAWSTGAEIAYTARLMSRVGPIVVVNQYGTCNFDLTMKRTLSSYADYDVGSLQITSPGFWASSDFDGFRPWHWPNIVGEVGRIKTFREFIFDKLDLPVIQSLGFELADAESPRYLTYDIAGLLGVKSGGTSTFREIAINSVGLSVFNILDKDRPIVQCMPDEQLANVACAIVSHWLERVVLPGQQCVADMPHLASRYPWLLSAPQRPESWSALSTLNSADVLIENVSNHIAGEAFFYSRPAYWIQEIDQAFPVPEDFDISQVPDHVFCEDSSKFHPRSDSSSYPSDLIGFDNERWVVGELQCGGKDVSYEPQAYLLM
;
A
#
# COMPACT_ATOMS: atom_id res chain seq x y z
N MET A 1 -19.83 -19.65 3.80
CA MET A 1 -19.96 -18.37 4.50
C MET A 1 -18.55 -17.94 4.83
N MET A 2 -18.03 -16.88 4.20
CA MET A 2 -16.78 -16.29 4.67
C MET A 2 -17.07 -15.72 6.07
N SER A 3 -16.21 -16.01 7.04
CA SER A 3 -16.32 -15.37 8.35
C SER A 3 -16.19 -13.86 8.17
N ASP A 4 -17.00 -13.09 8.89
CA ASP A 4 -16.87 -11.64 8.89
C ASP A 4 -15.46 -11.23 9.33
N ILE A 5 -14.90 -10.26 8.63
CA ILE A 5 -13.59 -9.66 8.95
C ILE A 5 -13.65 -9.01 10.34
N LYS A 6 -12.66 -9.28 11.18
CA LYS A 6 -12.56 -8.71 12.53
C LYS A 6 -11.64 -7.50 12.54
N ILE A 7 -12.19 -6.34 12.89
CA ILE A 7 -11.50 -5.05 12.83
C ILE A 7 -11.41 -4.48 14.24
N LEU A 8 -10.21 -4.09 14.67
CA LEU A 8 -9.99 -3.34 15.90
C LEU A 8 -9.77 -1.87 15.56
N VAL A 9 -10.54 -0.98 16.20
CA VAL A 9 -10.35 0.48 16.12
C VAL A 9 -9.84 1.02 17.44
N LEU A 10 -8.70 1.69 17.41
CA LEU A 10 -8.07 2.36 18.55
C LEU A 10 -8.11 3.88 18.35
N ASP A 11 -8.86 4.55 19.21
CA ASP A 11 -9.03 6.01 19.22
C ASP A 11 -9.26 6.44 20.67
N ASP A 12 -8.70 7.57 21.08
CA ASP A 12 -8.92 8.17 22.40
C ASP A 12 -10.27 8.91 22.49
N GLU A 13 -10.88 9.22 21.34
CA GLU A 13 -12.23 9.75 21.18
C GLU A 13 -13.23 8.63 20.80
N TYR A 14 -13.77 7.93 21.80
CA TYR A 14 -14.67 6.78 21.60
C TYR A 14 -15.86 7.04 20.66
N ASP A 15 -16.52 8.20 20.80
CA ASP A 15 -17.68 8.56 20.00
C ASP A 15 -17.31 8.77 18.52
N ARG A 16 -16.12 9.30 18.24
CA ARG A 16 -15.59 9.50 16.89
C ARG A 16 -15.35 8.17 16.19
N ALA A 17 -14.66 7.24 16.86
CA ALA A 17 -14.44 5.90 16.35
C ALA A 17 -15.73 5.08 16.19
N CYS A 18 -16.72 5.26 17.10
CA CYS A 18 -18.06 4.69 16.90
C CYS A 18 -18.73 5.25 15.64
N GLY A 19 -18.56 6.55 15.36
CA GLY A 19 -19.01 7.17 14.11
C GLY A 19 -18.42 6.49 12.88
N TRP A 20 -17.11 6.26 12.85
CA TRP A 20 -16.46 5.53 11.75
C TRP A 20 -17.02 4.12 11.58
N ARG A 21 -17.16 3.38 12.69
CA ARG A 21 -17.77 2.05 12.68
C ARG A 21 -19.15 2.08 12.04
N ASP A 22 -20.02 2.96 12.54
CA ASP A 22 -21.42 3.01 12.12
C ASP A 22 -21.54 3.37 10.64
N GLU A 23 -20.69 4.29 10.15
CA GLU A 23 -20.61 4.62 8.72
C GLU A 23 -20.12 3.44 7.87
N ILE A 24 -19.03 2.78 8.26
CA ILE A 24 -18.50 1.61 7.53
C ILE A 24 -19.54 0.48 7.45
N LEU A 25 -20.28 0.23 8.52
CA LEU A 25 -21.33 -0.79 8.58
C LEU A 25 -22.54 -0.46 7.69
N THR A 26 -22.66 0.75 7.14
CA THR A 26 -23.74 1.07 6.17
C THR A 26 -23.54 0.43 4.80
N PHE A 27 -22.29 0.12 4.43
CA PHE A 27 -21.93 -0.42 3.12
C PHE A 27 -21.14 -1.73 3.18
N MET A 28 -20.80 -2.21 4.38
CA MET A 28 -20.02 -3.44 4.58
C MET A 28 -20.53 -4.28 5.76
N HIS A 29 -20.43 -5.60 5.63
CA HIS A 29 -20.54 -6.53 6.75
C HIS A 29 -19.16 -6.84 7.34
N ALA A 30 -18.94 -6.45 8.59
CA ALA A 30 -17.71 -6.67 9.35
C ALA A 30 -17.99 -6.74 10.86
N ASP A 31 -17.11 -7.38 11.61
CA ASP A 31 -17.10 -7.37 13.07
C ASP A 31 -16.11 -6.30 13.56
N ILE A 32 -16.61 -5.08 13.78
CA ILE A 32 -15.80 -3.91 14.15
C ILE A 32 -15.89 -3.66 15.66
N THR A 33 -14.78 -3.88 16.35
CA THR A 33 -14.62 -3.59 17.78
C THR A 33 -14.01 -2.21 17.97
N VAL A 34 -14.76 -1.31 18.60
CA VAL A 34 -14.27 0.00 19.09
C VAL A 34 -14.10 -0.11 20.60
N LEU A 35 -12.88 0.09 21.09
CA LEU A 35 -12.58 -0.02 22.51
C LEU A 35 -12.83 1.31 23.24
N PRO A 36 -13.39 1.29 24.45
CA PRO A 36 -13.40 2.46 25.33
C PRO A 36 -11.96 2.96 25.59
N LYS A 37 -11.82 4.27 25.84
CA LYS A 37 -10.54 4.96 26.09
C LYS A 37 -9.57 4.19 27.02
N LYS A 38 -10.08 3.69 28.15
CA LYS A 38 -9.28 2.90 29.10
C LYS A 38 -8.76 1.59 28.50
N GLU A 39 -9.60 0.88 27.75
CA GLU A 39 -9.21 -0.38 27.10
C GLU A 39 -8.20 -0.14 25.97
N VAL A 40 -8.30 0.99 25.25
CA VAL A 40 -7.28 1.44 24.30
C VAL A 40 -5.93 1.62 24.99
N SER A 41 -5.90 2.30 26.14
CA SER A 41 -4.70 2.48 26.96
C SER A 41 -4.09 1.14 27.40
N ASP A 42 -4.92 0.19 27.86
CA ASP A 42 -4.49 -1.14 28.27
C ASP A 42 -3.88 -1.93 27.08
N PHE A 43 -4.51 -1.86 25.91
CA PHE A 43 -4.03 -2.50 24.67
C PHE A 43 -2.67 -1.95 24.22
N ILE A 44 -2.49 -0.62 24.24
CA ILE A 44 -1.23 0.03 23.87
C ILE A 44 -0.14 -0.27 24.90
N THR A 45 -0.49 -0.30 26.19
CA THR A 45 0.44 -0.67 27.27
C THR A 45 0.97 -2.08 27.08
N GLU A 46 0.13 -3.04 26.68
CA GLU A 46 0.56 -4.41 26.39
C GLU A 46 1.59 -4.48 25.25
N LEU A 47 1.38 -3.73 24.17
CA LEU A 47 2.34 -3.62 23.06
C LEU A 47 3.71 -3.12 23.54
N HIS A 48 3.72 -2.02 24.29
CA HIS A 48 4.96 -1.44 24.82
C HIS A 48 5.64 -2.33 25.84
N ARG A 49 4.87 -3.01 26.70
CA ARG A 49 5.36 -3.98 27.69
C ARG A 49 6.08 -5.13 26.99
N SER A 50 5.43 -5.76 26.00
CA SER A 50 6.03 -6.88 25.24
C SER A 50 7.25 -6.44 24.43
N ARG A 51 7.22 -5.23 23.84
CA ARG A 51 8.38 -4.65 23.15
C ARG A 51 9.56 -4.43 24.10
N LEU A 52 9.31 -3.86 25.28
CA LEU A 52 10.35 -3.60 26.28
C LEU A 52 10.92 -4.92 26.84
N ALA A 53 10.07 -5.91 27.11
CA ALA A 53 10.51 -7.23 27.56
C ALA A 53 11.40 -7.91 26.51
N SER A 54 11.01 -7.86 25.24
CA SER A 54 11.72 -8.47 24.12
C SER A 54 13.13 -7.90 23.90
N ARG A 55 13.38 -6.64 24.28
CA ARG A 55 14.73 -6.05 24.23
C ARG A 55 15.75 -6.77 25.11
N ASN A 56 15.29 -7.51 26.13
CA ASN A 56 16.15 -8.27 27.03
C ASN A 56 16.51 -9.67 26.49
N GLY A 57 16.15 -9.99 25.23
CA GLY A 57 16.59 -11.18 24.52
C GLY A 57 15.62 -12.36 24.55
N ALA A 58 14.47 -12.24 25.19
CA ALA A 58 13.38 -13.22 25.14
C ALA A 58 12.17 -12.56 24.47
N TYR A 59 11.87 -12.95 23.23
CA TYR A 59 10.76 -12.38 22.47
C TYR A 59 9.40 -12.70 23.14
N GLU A 60 8.59 -11.67 23.38
CA GLU A 60 7.22 -11.75 23.90
C GLU A 60 6.23 -11.16 22.89
N TYR A 61 5.17 -11.91 22.57
CA TYR A 61 4.04 -11.38 21.81
C TYR A 61 3.16 -10.48 22.68
N ALA A 62 2.55 -9.47 22.08
CA ALA A 62 1.47 -8.71 22.68
C ALA A 62 0.16 -9.53 22.64
N LYS A 63 -0.50 -9.68 23.78
CA LYS A 63 -1.74 -10.46 23.88
C LYS A 63 -2.94 -9.67 23.37
N GLY A 64 -3.94 -10.38 22.86
CA GLY A 64 -5.24 -9.80 22.49
C GLY A 64 -5.34 -9.26 21.06
N TYR A 65 -4.23 -9.12 20.34
CA TYR A 65 -4.20 -8.64 18.95
C TYR A 65 -4.47 -9.72 17.92
N ASP A 66 -4.04 -10.96 18.18
CA ASP A 66 -4.09 -12.07 17.20
C ASP A 66 -5.52 -12.53 16.83
N GLN A 67 -6.55 -11.99 17.50
CA GLN A 67 -7.94 -12.25 17.17
C GLN A 67 -8.51 -11.33 16.08
N PHE A 68 -7.77 -10.27 15.71
CA PHE A 68 -8.19 -9.29 14.73
C PHE A 68 -7.44 -9.47 13.41
N ASP A 69 -8.16 -9.22 12.32
CA ASP A 69 -7.65 -9.33 10.96
C ASP A 69 -7.06 -7.99 10.47
N LEU A 70 -7.62 -6.88 10.94
CA LEU A 70 -7.27 -5.51 10.58
C LEU A 70 -7.18 -4.62 11.83
N LEU A 71 -6.17 -3.75 11.88
CA LEU A 71 -6.02 -2.74 12.92
C LEU A 71 -6.17 -1.34 12.32
N ILE A 72 -7.06 -0.53 12.89
CA ILE A 72 -7.23 0.89 12.58
C ILE A 72 -6.84 1.69 13.83
N VAL A 73 -5.94 2.65 13.69
CA VAL A 73 -5.43 3.46 14.81
C VAL A 73 -5.49 4.93 14.44
N ASP A 74 -6.12 5.76 15.27
CA ASP A 74 -5.98 7.21 15.11
C ASP A 74 -4.54 7.65 15.37
N TYR A 75 -4.07 8.64 14.62
CA TYR A 75 -2.71 9.13 14.76
C TYR A 75 -2.50 9.88 16.09
N ASP A 76 -3.49 10.65 16.53
CA ASP A 76 -3.36 11.61 17.62
C ASP A 76 -4.08 11.14 18.88
N LEU A 77 -3.39 10.34 19.68
CA LEU A 77 -3.95 9.72 20.89
C LEU A 77 -3.61 10.49 22.18
N LEU A 78 -3.51 11.82 22.09
CA LEU A 78 -3.10 12.70 23.20
C LEU A 78 -4.01 12.59 24.44
N GLY A 79 -5.29 12.25 24.26
CA GLY A 79 -6.24 12.11 25.35
C GLY A 79 -5.90 10.97 26.31
N LEU A 80 -5.11 9.97 25.91
CA LEU A 80 -4.78 8.82 26.77
C LEU A 80 -3.92 9.18 27.99
N ASP A 81 -3.19 10.30 27.95
CA ASP A 81 -2.29 10.74 29.02
C ASP A 81 -3.04 11.11 30.32
N GLU A 82 -4.34 11.43 30.25
CA GLU A 82 -5.13 11.90 31.40
C GLU A 82 -5.50 10.79 32.40
N GLU A 83 -5.54 9.52 31.98
CA GLU A 83 -6.03 8.39 32.80
C GLU A 83 -4.93 7.44 33.33
N ALA A 84 -3.67 7.84 33.20
CA ALA A 84 -2.46 7.19 33.71
C ALA A 84 -1.86 6.00 32.91
N SER A 85 -0.53 5.91 33.03
CA SER A 85 0.40 4.81 32.67
C SER A 85 0.65 4.46 31.20
N ALA A 86 -0.21 4.84 30.26
CA ALA A 86 0.19 4.81 28.85
C ALA A 86 1.27 5.87 28.63
N ALA A 87 2.42 5.47 28.09
CA ALA A 87 3.36 6.45 27.56
C ALA A 87 2.70 7.11 26.35
N TRP A 88 2.81 8.43 26.24
CA TRP A 88 2.44 9.18 25.03
C TRP A 88 2.91 8.41 23.79
N SER A 89 1.96 8.05 22.92
CA SER A 89 2.19 7.20 21.76
C SER A 89 1.38 7.76 20.59
N THR A 90 2.01 7.87 19.43
CA THR A 90 1.33 8.24 18.18
C THR A 90 0.83 6.98 17.48
N GLY A 91 -0.16 7.09 16.61
CA GLY A 91 -0.62 5.97 15.77
C GLY A 91 0.52 5.32 14.98
N ALA A 92 1.51 6.11 14.53
CA ALA A 92 2.71 5.59 13.87
C ALA A 92 3.59 4.72 14.79
N GLU A 93 3.76 5.09 16.07
CA GLU A 93 4.49 4.26 17.03
C GLU A 93 3.72 2.98 17.38
N ILE A 94 2.39 3.05 17.44
CA ILE A 94 1.54 1.88 17.64
C ILE A 94 1.63 0.95 16.43
N ALA A 95 1.54 1.47 15.20
CA ALA A 95 1.69 0.67 13.98
C ALA A 95 3.05 -0.05 13.95
N TYR A 96 4.13 0.68 14.23
CA TYR A 96 5.47 0.11 14.38
C TYR A 96 5.51 -1.01 15.44
N THR A 97 4.98 -0.75 16.63
CA THR A 97 5.05 -1.70 17.75
C THR A 97 4.16 -2.91 17.49
N ALA A 98 2.96 -2.73 16.93
CA ALA A 98 2.04 -3.80 16.54
C ALA A 98 2.67 -4.70 15.46
N ARG A 99 3.35 -4.11 14.46
CA ARG A 99 4.06 -4.89 13.44
C ARG A 99 5.17 -5.76 14.03
N LEU A 100 5.86 -5.28 15.07
CA LEU A 100 6.90 -6.08 15.74
C LEU A 100 6.32 -7.13 16.69
N MET A 101 5.26 -6.80 17.45
CA MET A 101 4.82 -7.55 18.63
C MET A 101 3.56 -8.40 18.42
N SER A 102 2.86 -8.25 17.30
CA SER A 102 1.60 -8.93 17.03
C SER A 102 1.53 -9.49 15.61
N ARG A 103 0.57 -10.38 15.37
CA ARG A 103 0.34 -11.00 14.06
C ARG A 103 -0.82 -10.39 13.27
N VAL A 104 -1.35 -9.27 13.75
CA VAL A 104 -2.45 -8.56 13.07
C VAL A 104 -2.08 -8.31 11.60
N GLY A 105 -3.09 -8.29 10.74
CA GLY A 105 -2.92 -8.17 9.29
C GLY A 105 -2.47 -6.75 8.88
N PRO A 106 -3.18 -6.11 7.94
CA PRO A 106 -2.92 -4.73 7.59
C PRO A 106 -3.13 -3.80 8.79
N ILE A 107 -2.38 -2.71 8.83
CA ILE A 107 -2.47 -1.65 9.83
C ILE A 107 -2.76 -0.33 9.09
N VAL A 108 -3.86 0.30 9.45
CA VAL A 108 -4.29 1.59 8.93
C VAL A 108 -4.10 2.65 10.00
N VAL A 109 -3.35 3.71 9.70
CA VAL A 109 -3.24 4.88 10.57
C VAL A 109 -4.11 6.00 10.01
N VAL A 110 -4.98 6.55 10.85
CA VAL A 110 -5.96 7.58 10.48
C VAL A 110 -5.46 8.96 10.90
N ASN A 111 -5.65 9.97 10.05
CA ASN A 111 -5.37 11.39 10.30
C ASN A 111 -3.90 11.80 10.49
N GLN A 112 -2.90 10.94 10.24
CA GLN A 112 -1.47 11.31 10.31
C GLN A 112 -1.12 12.52 9.42
N TYR A 113 -1.85 12.67 8.32
CA TYR A 113 -1.58 13.67 7.29
C TYR A 113 -2.76 14.59 7.00
N GLY A 114 -3.78 14.57 7.87
CA GLY A 114 -5.03 15.30 7.71
C GLY A 114 -6.23 14.39 7.44
N THR A 115 -7.41 14.99 7.26
CA THR A 115 -8.71 14.30 7.19
C THR A 115 -9.07 13.76 5.81
N CYS A 116 -8.49 14.34 4.74
CA CYS A 116 -8.73 13.94 3.35
C CYS A 116 -7.55 14.36 2.47
N ASN A 117 -6.34 13.88 2.76
CA ASN A 117 -5.13 14.27 2.01
C ASN A 117 -4.87 13.38 0.80
N PHE A 118 -4.31 13.94 -0.28
CA PHE A 118 -3.74 13.18 -1.39
C PHE A 118 -2.32 13.66 -1.67
N ASP A 119 -1.34 12.75 -1.59
CA ASP A 119 0.07 13.06 -1.81
C ASP A 119 0.43 12.94 -3.29
N LEU A 120 0.56 14.09 -3.96
CA LEU A 120 1.01 14.22 -5.33
C LEU A 120 2.48 13.80 -5.50
N THR A 121 3.31 13.80 -4.45
CA THR A 121 4.69 13.30 -4.60
C THR A 121 4.75 11.77 -4.71
N MET A 122 3.72 11.08 -4.21
CA MET A 122 3.68 9.63 -4.02
C MET A 122 4.82 9.08 -3.13
N LYS A 123 5.48 9.94 -2.33
CA LYS A 123 6.64 9.60 -1.49
C LYS A 123 6.41 9.82 -0.01
N ARG A 124 5.41 10.60 0.38
CA ARG A 124 5.21 11.03 1.78
C ARG A 124 5.01 9.85 2.72
N THR A 125 4.33 8.80 2.26
CA THR A 125 4.05 7.58 3.03
C THR A 125 5.17 6.54 2.95
N LEU A 126 6.25 6.80 2.21
CA LEU A 126 7.32 5.83 1.99
C LEU A 126 7.92 5.31 3.30
N SER A 127 8.06 6.18 4.31
CA SER A 127 8.63 5.85 5.62
C SER A 127 7.59 5.51 6.69
N SER A 128 6.29 5.43 6.35
CA SER A 128 5.24 5.11 7.31
C SER A 128 5.32 3.64 7.73
N TYR A 129 5.17 3.41 9.04
CA TYR A 129 5.08 2.06 9.61
C TYR A 129 3.71 1.41 9.42
N ALA A 130 2.69 2.22 9.10
CA ALA A 130 1.38 1.72 8.70
C ALA A 130 1.48 1.10 7.31
N ASP A 131 0.56 0.20 6.96
CA ASP A 131 0.40 -0.23 5.56
C ASP A 131 -0.35 0.82 4.74
N TYR A 132 -1.24 1.56 5.40
CA TYR A 132 -2.00 2.64 4.79
C TYR A 132 -2.14 3.81 5.76
N ASP A 133 -1.86 5.02 5.27
CA ASP A 133 -2.15 6.27 5.96
C ASP A 133 -3.35 6.92 5.25
N VAL A 134 -4.45 7.10 5.97
CA VAL A 134 -5.69 7.67 5.42
C VAL A 134 -6.24 8.74 6.36
N GLY A 135 -7.10 9.61 5.86
CA GLY A 135 -7.87 10.53 6.68
C GLY A 135 -9.18 9.94 7.17
N SER A 136 -9.79 10.57 8.16
CA SER A 136 -11.10 10.17 8.70
C SER A 136 -12.23 10.19 7.67
N LEU A 137 -12.21 11.07 6.66
CA LEU A 137 -13.20 11.03 5.57
C LEU A 137 -12.91 9.91 4.56
N GLN A 138 -11.66 9.45 4.51
CA GLN A 138 -11.20 8.44 3.57
C GLN A 138 -11.48 7.03 4.09
N ILE A 139 -11.31 6.79 5.41
CA ILE A 139 -11.61 5.49 6.03
C ILE A 139 -13.11 5.16 5.99
N THR A 140 -14.00 6.15 5.90
CA THR A 140 -15.45 5.92 5.72
C THR A 140 -15.90 5.98 4.26
N SER A 141 -14.97 6.17 3.31
CA SER A 141 -15.28 6.12 1.87
C SER A 141 -15.43 4.68 1.39
N PRO A 142 -16.55 4.29 0.75
CA PRO A 142 -16.71 2.95 0.18
C PRO A 142 -15.59 2.55 -0.79
N GLY A 143 -14.96 3.51 -1.47
CA GLY A 143 -13.87 3.26 -2.41
C GLY A 143 -12.61 2.66 -1.79
N PHE A 144 -12.36 2.88 -0.48
CA PHE A 144 -11.26 2.24 0.26
C PHE A 144 -11.53 0.75 0.57
N TRP A 145 -12.79 0.35 0.44
CA TRP A 145 -13.30 -0.95 0.85
C TRP A 145 -13.79 -1.82 -0.31
N ALA A 146 -13.76 -1.29 -1.54
CA ALA A 146 -14.32 -1.93 -2.73
C ALA A 146 -13.32 -1.99 -3.90
N SER A 147 -13.41 -3.08 -4.67
CA SER A 147 -12.58 -3.29 -5.87
C SER A 147 -13.15 -2.67 -7.15
N SER A 148 -14.45 -2.31 -7.16
CA SER A 148 -15.18 -1.76 -8.30
C SER A 148 -16.34 -0.87 -7.83
N ASP A 149 -16.99 -0.21 -8.78
CA ASP A 149 -18.26 0.51 -8.58
C ASP A 149 -18.22 1.61 -7.51
N PHE A 150 -17.05 2.24 -7.38
CA PHE A 150 -16.84 3.38 -6.51
C PHE A 150 -16.98 4.70 -7.29
N ASP A 151 -17.41 5.74 -6.59
CA ASP A 151 -17.56 7.09 -7.11
C ASP A 151 -16.82 8.11 -6.23
N GLY A 152 -16.44 9.22 -6.86
CA GLY A 152 -15.72 10.32 -6.20
C GLY A 152 -14.24 10.00 -5.96
N PHE A 153 -13.71 10.54 -4.86
CA PHE A 153 -12.31 10.40 -4.50
C PHE A 153 -11.98 8.97 -4.08
N ARG A 154 -11.14 8.33 -4.90
CA ARG A 154 -10.53 7.04 -4.71
C ARG A 154 -9.14 7.09 -5.34
N PRO A 155 -8.09 7.31 -4.53
CA PRO A 155 -6.72 7.10 -4.94
C PRO A 155 -6.47 5.72 -5.53
N TRP A 156 -5.83 5.66 -6.68
CA TRP A 156 -5.57 4.41 -7.37
C TRP A 156 -4.70 3.46 -6.55
N HIS A 157 -3.75 4.00 -5.80
CA HIS A 157 -2.90 3.21 -4.92
C HIS A 157 -3.65 2.55 -3.76
N TRP A 158 -4.90 2.95 -3.45
CA TRP A 158 -5.69 2.28 -2.42
C TRP A 158 -6.07 0.85 -2.84
N PRO A 159 -5.89 -0.14 -1.95
CA PRO A 159 -6.34 -1.49 -2.18
C PRO A 159 -7.86 -1.58 -1.97
N ASN A 160 -8.41 -2.78 -2.13
CA ASN A 160 -9.59 -3.18 -1.37
C ASN A 160 -9.09 -3.68 -0.01
N ILE A 161 -9.28 -2.90 1.06
CA ILE A 161 -8.71 -3.24 2.37
C ILE A 161 -9.25 -4.56 2.96
N VAL A 162 -10.43 -5.03 2.54
CA VAL A 162 -10.94 -6.35 2.92
C VAL A 162 -10.17 -7.47 2.23
N GLY A 163 -9.94 -7.32 0.92
CA GLY A 163 -9.12 -8.25 0.14
C GLY A 163 -7.67 -8.28 0.63
N GLU A 164 -7.19 -7.14 1.14
CA GLU A 164 -5.84 -6.95 1.64
C GLU A 164 -5.49 -7.84 2.84
N VAL A 165 -6.45 -8.12 3.73
CA VAL A 165 -6.28 -9.08 4.83
C VAL A 165 -5.85 -10.45 4.30
N GLY A 166 -6.58 -10.96 3.30
CA GLY A 166 -6.26 -12.24 2.67
C GLY A 166 -4.93 -12.20 1.93
N ARG A 167 -4.69 -11.12 1.17
CA ARG A 167 -3.47 -10.93 0.39
C ARG A 167 -2.21 -10.95 1.28
N ILE A 168 -2.19 -10.14 2.33
CA ILE A 168 -1.06 -10.04 3.26
C ILE A 168 -0.82 -11.36 3.99
N LYS A 169 -1.89 -12.08 4.35
CA LYS A 169 -1.75 -13.42 4.93
C LYS A 169 -1.03 -14.38 3.99
N THR A 170 -1.48 -14.50 2.73
CA THR A 170 -0.83 -15.36 1.74
C THR A 170 0.60 -14.92 1.45
N PHE A 171 0.85 -13.60 1.39
CA PHE A 171 2.19 -13.10 1.15
C PHE A 171 3.14 -13.40 2.32
N ARG A 172 2.66 -13.31 3.56
CA ARG A 172 3.40 -13.71 4.75
C ARG A 172 3.75 -15.20 4.74
N GLU A 173 2.82 -16.07 4.35
CA GLU A 173 3.05 -17.52 4.21
C GLU A 173 4.14 -17.80 3.16
N PHE A 174 4.06 -17.15 1.99
CA PHE A 174 5.10 -17.23 0.96
C PHE A 174 6.48 -16.82 1.48
N ILE A 175 6.56 -15.72 2.23
CA ILE A 175 7.82 -15.23 2.79
C ILE A 175 8.35 -16.16 3.87
N PHE A 176 7.47 -16.71 4.71
CA PHE A 176 7.86 -17.68 5.73
C PHE A 176 8.53 -18.91 5.10
N ASP A 177 7.95 -19.45 4.04
CA ASP A 177 8.49 -20.60 3.32
C ASP A 177 9.81 -20.30 2.58
N LYS A 178 10.07 -19.01 2.30
CA LYS A 178 11.24 -18.53 1.56
C LYS A 178 12.17 -17.65 2.39
N LEU A 179 12.06 -17.68 3.72
CA LEU A 179 12.67 -16.69 4.60
C LEU A 179 14.20 -16.55 4.39
N ASP A 180 14.85 -17.66 4.07
CA ASP A 180 16.30 -17.76 3.84
C ASP A 180 16.71 -17.76 2.35
N LEU A 181 15.79 -17.44 1.43
CA LEU A 181 16.09 -17.32 0.00
C LEU A 181 16.32 -15.85 -0.42
N PRO A 182 17.13 -15.59 -1.46
CA PRO A 182 17.34 -14.24 -1.98
C PRO A 182 16.03 -13.55 -2.38
N VAL A 183 15.80 -12.35 -1.86
CA VAL A 183 14.51 -11.63 -1.97
C VAL A 183 14.18 -11.31 -3.43
N ILE A 184 15.13 -10.74 -4.16
CA ILE A 184 14.97 -10.28 -5.55
C ILE A 184 14.60 -11.45 -6.47
N GLN A 185 15.37 -12.54 -6.39
CA GLN A 185 15.14 -13.73 -7.19
C GLN A 185 13.79 -14.37 -6.84
N SER A 186 13.43 -14.40 -5.56
CA SER A 186 12.16 -14.99 -5.09
C SER A 186 10.94 -14.23 -5.59
N LEU A 187 11.06 -12.91 -5.78
CA LEU A 187 10.04 -12.04 -6.36
C LEU A 187 10.06 -12.04 -7.90
N GLY A 188 11.04 -12.70 -8.52
CA GLY A 188 11.15 -12.84 -9.97
C GLY A 188 11.88 -11.71 -10.70
N PHE A 189 12.48 -10.76 -9.97
CA PHE A 189 13.30 -9.69 -10.54
C PHE A 189 14.72 -10.18 -10.88
N GLU A 190 15.40 -9.43 -11.75
CA GLU A 190 16.81 -9.63 -12.11
C GLU A 190 17.63 -8.36 -11.81
N LEU A 191 18.87 -8.51 -11.32
CA LEU A 191 19.78 -7.40 -11.03
C LEU A 191 21.12 -7.50 -11.77
N ALA A 192 21.51 -8.70 -12.21
CA ALA A 192 22.79 -8.96 -12.84
C ALA A 192 22.75 -8.73 -14.35
N ASP A 193 21.60 -8.96 -14.99
CA ASP A 193 21.43 -8.81 -16.43
C ASP A 193 20.53 -7.61 -16.77
N ALA A 194 21.16 -6.53 -17.23
CA ALA A 194 20.48 -5.29 -17.61
C ALA A 194 19.58 -5.44 -18.85
N GLU A 195 19.79 -6.49 -19.66
CA GLU A 195 18.98 -6.79 -20.83
C GLU A 195 17.78 -7.69 -20.49
N SER A 196 17.71 -8.19 -19.25
CA SER A 196 16.58 -9.00 -18.81
C SER A 196 15.29 -8.17 -18.84
N PRO A 197 14.16 -8.74 -19.33
CA PRO A 197 12.88 -8.04 -19.28
C PRO A 197 12.34 -7.87 -17.85
N ARG A 198 13.01 -8.44 -16.85
CA ARG A 198 12.71 -8.29 -15.42
C ARG A 198 13.79 -7.54 -14.66
N TYR A 199 14.66 -6.82 -15.39
CA TYR A 199 15.74 -6.05 -14.80
C TYR A 199 15.18 -4.95 -13.88
N LEU A 200 15.75 -4.87 -12.69
CA LEU A 200 15.47 -3.83 -11.71
C LEU A 200 16.73 -3.01 -11.45
N THR A 201 16.60 -1.69 -11.37
CA THR A 201 17.75 -0.83 -11.12
C THR A 201 18.27 -0.98 -9.68
N TYR A 202 19.58 -0.84 -9.50
CA TYR A 202 20.20 -0.91 -8.18
C TYR A 202 19.72 0.19 -7.22
N ASP A 203 19.30 1.35 -7.73
CA ASP A 203 18.75 2.43 -6.90
C ASP A 203 17.41 2.01 -6.26
N ILE A 204 16.53 1.35 -7.03
CA ILE A 204 15.26 0.83 -6.52
C ILE A 204 15.50 -0.33 -5.55
N ALA A 205 16.38 -1.28 -5.90
CA ALA A 205 16.72 -2.40 -5.03
C ALA A 205 17.42 -1.96 -3.73
N GLY A 206 18.22 -0.89 -3.80
CA GLY A 206 18.93 -0.31 -2.66
C GLY A 206 17.99 0.22 -1.57
N LEU A 207 16.79 0.69 -1.93
CA LEU A 207 15.77 1.12 -0.96
C LEU A 207 15.25 -0.03 -0.08
N LEU A 208 15.35 -1.27 -0.56
CA LEU A 208 15.06 -2.50 0.20
C LEU A 208 16.27 -2.99 1.01
N GLY A 209 17.42 -2.31 0.92
CA GLY A 209 18.67 -2.73 1.58
C GLY A 209 19.45 -3.80 0.82
N VAL A 210 19.06 -4.11 -0.41
CA VAL A 210 19.73 -5.12 -1.23
C VAL A 210 20.99 -4.51 -1.86
N LYS A 211 22.13 -5.13 -1.60
CA LYS A 211 23.43 -4.71 -2.16
C LYS A 211 23.65 -5.27 -3.57
N SER A 212 24.70 -4.77 -4.23
CA SER A 212 25.20 -5.30 -5.50
C SER A 212 25.36 -6.83 -5.44
N GLY A 213 24.70 -7.55 -6.34
CA GLY A 213 24.69 -9.02 -6.40
C GLY A 213 23.40 -9.69 -5.95
N GLY A 214 22.45 -8.98 -5.33
CA GLY A 214 21.08 -9.48 -5.13
C GLY A 214 20.93 -10.66 -4.17
N THR A 215 21.95 -10.96 -3.36
CA THR A 215 21.97 -12.16 -2.51
C THR A 215 21.22 -12.02 -1.18
N SER A 216 20.77 -10.81 -0.84
CA SER A 216 20.11 -10.56 0.44
C SER A 216 18.81 -11.35 0.57
N THR A 217 18.64 -12.06 1.69
CA THR A 217 17.45 -12.89 1.95
C THR A 217 16.33 -12.10 2.63
N PHE A 218 15.11 -12.63 2.66
CA PHE A 218 14.00 -12.04 3.43
C PHE A 218 14.34 -11.89 4.93
N ARG A 219 15.08 -12.85 5.50
CA ARG A 219 15.59 -12.79 6.87
C ARG A 219 16.54 -11.62 7.06
N GLU A 220 17.50 -11.48 6.16
CA GLU A 220 18.54 -10.46 6.26
C GLU A 220 17.98 -9.05 6.12
N ILE A 221 17.00 -8.83 5.24
CA ILE A 221 16.36 -7.52 5.12
C ILE A 221 15.59 -7.16 6.40
N ALA A 222 14.92 -8.11 7.04
CA ALA A 222 14.20 -7.86 8.29
C ALA A 222 15.16 -7.54 9.44
N ILE A 223 16.25 -8.32 9.58
CA ILE A 223 17.24 -8.14 10.66
C ILE A 223 18.08 -6.87 10.45
N ASN A 224 18.46 -6.55 9.21
CA ASN A 224 19.33 -5.42 8.88
C ASN A 224 18.56 -4.19 8.39
N SER A 225 17.27 -4.10 8.69
CA SER A 225 16.37 -3.02 8.25
C SER A 225 16.65 -1.64 8.85
N VAL A 226 17.71 -1.51 9.64
CA VAL A 226 18.14 -0.22 10.19
C VAL A 226 18.60 0.69 9.04
N GLY A 227 17.98 1.86 8.94
CA GLY A 227 18.25 2.88 7.94
C GLY A 227 17.57 2.64 6.59
N LEU A 228 16.68 1.64 6.47
CA LEU A 228 15.89 1.47 5.26
C LEU A 228 14.88 2.61 5.10
N SER A 229 14.72 3.07 3.87
CA SER A 229 13.78 4.15 3.57
C SER A 229 12.31 3.69 3.62
N VAL A 230 12.05 2.41 3.32
CA VAL A 230 10.70 1.84 3.25
C VAL A 230 10.13 1.45 4.61
N PHE A 231 10.97 0.99 5.54
CA PHE A 231 10.56 0.61 6.89
C PHE A 231 11.80 0.49 7.78
N ASN A 232 11.95 1.43 8.72
CA ASN A 232 13.17 1.54 9.53
C ASN A 232 12.98 0.91 10.92
N ILE A 233 13.65 -0.20 11.20
CA ILE A 233 13.71 -0.71 12.58
C ILE A 233 14.62 0.18 13.41
N LEU A 234 14.11 0.63 14.56
CA LEU A 234 14.87 1.49 15.46
C LEU A 234 16.06 0.71 16.03
N ASP A 235 17.23 1.34 16.14
CA ASP A 235 18.45 0.69 16.63
C ASP A 235 18.27 -0.01 17.99
N LYS A 236 17.50 0.61 18.89
CA LYS A 236 17.17 0.06 20.23
C LYS A 236 16.34 -1.23 20.19
N ASP A 237 15.68 -1.50 19.07
CA ASP A 237 14.84 -2.68 18.85
C ASP A 237 15.54 -3.76 18.01
N ARG A 238 16.81 -3.55 17.60
CA ARG A 238 17.60 -4.59 16.91
C ARG A 238 17.66 -5.92 17.67
N PRO A 239 17.82 -5.96 19.01
CA PRO A 239 17.80 -7.23 19.74
C PRO A 239 16.48 -8.00 19.60
N ILE A 240 15.37 -7.29 19.38
CA ILE A 240 14.04 -7.91 19.23
C ILE A 240 14.00 -8.75 17.96
N VAL A 241 14.38 -8.18 16.81
CA VAL A 241 14.36 -8.93 15.53
C VAL A 241 15.37 -10.07 15.48
N GLN A 242 16.44 -10.00 16.27
CA GLN A 242 17.42 -11.06 16.38
C GLN A 242 16.92 -12.28 17.18
N CYS A 243 16.01 -12.09 18.13
CA CYS A 243 15.43 -13.16 18.95
C CYS A 243 13.98 -13.52 18.56
N MET A 244 13.41 -12.82 17.58
CA MET A 244 12.06 -13.00 17.09
C MET A 244 11.88 -14.38 16.42
N PRO A 245 10.78 -15.10 16.68
CA PRO A 245 10.47 -16.33 15.97
C PRO A 245 10.28 -16.12 14.46
N ASP A 246 10.64 -17.11 13.65
CA ASP A 246 10.60 -17.03 12.18
C ASP A 246 9.25 -16.59 11.61
N GLU A 247 8.15 -17.03 12.21
CA GLU A 247 6.79 -16.63 11.78
C GLU A 247 6.56 -15.13 11.93
N GLN A 248 7.02 -14.53 13.03
CA GLN A 248 6.92 -13.09 13.22
C GLN A 248 7.96 -12.35 12.36
N LEU A 249 9.14 -12.93 12.18
CA LEU A 249 10.15 -12.34 11.31
C LEU A 249 9.66 -12.27 9.85
N ALA A 250 8.95 -13.30 9.39
CA ALA A 250 8.26 -13.32 8.11
C ALA A 250 7.17 -12.24 8.02
N ASN A 251 6.44 -11.98 9.11
CA ASN A 251 5.47 -10.87 9.17
C ASN A 251 6.15 -9.50 8.99
N VAL A 252 7.29 -9.26 9.66
CA VAL A 252 8.06 -8.02 9.51
C VAL A 252 8.63 -7.90 8.09
N ALA A 253 9.24 -8.97 7.57
CA ALA A 253 9.75 -9.01 6.20
C ALA A 253 8.64 -8.76 5.17
N CYS A 254 7.44 -9.30 5.40
CA CYS A 254 6.27 -9.08 4.55
C CYS A 254 5.87 -7.60 4.48
N ALA A 255 5.84 -6.89 5.61
CA ALA A 255 5.56 -5.46 5.61
C ALA A 255 6.64 -4.67 4.84
N ILE A 256 7.92 -4.94 5.10
CA ILE A 256 9.05 -4.29 4.41
C ILE A 256 8.94 -4.48 2.89
N VAL A 257 8.74 -5.72 2.44
CA VAL A 257 8.67 -6.05 1.00
C VAL A 257 7.39 -5.51 0.38
N SER A 258 6.24 -5.63 1.05
CA SER A 258 4.98 -5.08 0.52
C SER A 258 5.04 -3.56 0.38
N HIS A 259 5.62 -2.84 1.34
CA HIS A 259 5.81 -1.39 1.24
C HIS A 259 6.73 -1.05 0.07
N TRP A 260 7.82 -1.79 -0.11
CA TRP A 260 8.70 -1.58 -1.25
C TRP A 260 8.00 -1.84 -2.59
N LEU A 261 7.26 -2.94 -2.72
CA LEU A 261 6.52 -3.25 -3.95
C LEU A 261 5.45 -2.20 -4.26
N GLU A 262 4.63 -1.82 -3.27
CA GLU A 262 3.46 -0.93 -3.44
C GLU A 262 3.81 0.56 -3.47
N ARG A 263 4.89 0.99 -2.82
CA ARG A 263 5.26 2.42 -2.68
C ARG A 263 6.48 2.82 -3.50
N VAL A 264 7.25 1.86 -4.01
CA VAL A 264 8.46 2.14 -4.80
C VAL A 264 8.38 1.51 -6.18
N VAL A 265 8.23 0.18 -6.25
CA VAL A 265 8.37 -0.54 -7.50
C VAL A 265 7.18 -0.28 -8.43
N LEU A 266 5.96 -0.50 -7.95
CA LEU A 266 4.75 -0.32 -8.75
C LEU A 266 4.50 1.15 -9.12
N PRO A 267 4.59 2.13 -8.20
CA PRO A 267 4.40 3.53 -8.56
C PRO A 267 5.48 4.03 -9.52
N GLY A 268 6.71 3.52 -9.45
CA GLY A 268 7.79 3.93 -10.36
C GLY A 268 7.54 3.56 -11.84
N GLN A 269 6.74 2.53 -12.11
CA GLN A 269 6.35 2.11 -13.47
C GLN A 269 7.53 1.89 -14.43
N GLN A 270 8.67 1.46 -13.89
CA GLN A 270 9.89 1.22 -14.68
C GLN A 270 9.99 -0.21 -15.20
N CYS A 271 9.80 -1.18 -14.29
CA CYS A 271 9.91 -2.61 -14.58
C CYS A 271 8.53 -3.30 -14.62
N VAL A 272 7.63 -2.86 -13.74
CA VAL A 272 6.24 -3.32 -13.66
C VAL A 272 5.29 -2.13 -13.80
N ALA A 273 4.14 -2.32 -14.44
CA ALA A 273 3.06 -1.34 -14.47
C ALA A 273 1.74 -2.01 -14.10
N ASP A 274 0.88 -1.28 -13.41
CA ASP A 274 -0.52 -1.70 -13.28
C ASP A 274 -1.29 -1.50 -14.60
N MET A 275 -2.51 -2.03 -14.63
CA MET A 275 -3.29 -2.11 -15.85
C MET A 275 -3.63 -0.74 -16.50
N PRO A 276 -4.15 0.28 -15.79
CA PRO A 276 -4.40 1.61 -16.40
C PRO A 276 -3.15 2.25 -16.99
N HIS A 277 -2.02 2.19 -16.30
CA HIS A 277 -0.78 2.80 -16.77
C HIS A 277 -0.15 2.01 -17.93
N LEU A 278 -0.27 0.68 -17.90
CA LEU A 278 0.12 -0.17 -19.03
C LEU A 278 -0.68 0.17 -20.29
N ALA A 279 -2.00 0.31 -20.18
CA ALA A 279 -2.85 0.67 -21.32
C ALA A 279 -2.59 2.10 -21.81
N SER A 280 -2.30 3.03 -20.91
CA SER A 280 -1.92 4.41 -21.27
C SER A 280 -0.63 4.44 -22.10
N ARG A 281 0.34 3.57 -21.75
CA ARG A 281 1.61 3.42 -22.47
C ARG A 281 1.48 2.62 -23.77
N TYR A 282 0.60 1.62 -23.78
CA TYR A 282 0.43 0.67 -24.88
C TYR A 282 -1.07 0.51 -25.24
N PRO A 283 -1.71 1.52 -25.86
CA PRO A 283 -3.16 1.49 -26.05
C PRO A 283 -3.65 0.33 -26.93
N TRP A 284 -2.82 -0.16 -27.85
CA TRP A 284 -3.16 -1.31 -28.71
C TRP A 284 -3.30 -2.64 -27.95
N LEU A 285 -2.97 -2.68 -26.65
CA LEU A 285 -3.28 -3.82 -25.79
C LEU A 285 -4.77 -3.90 -25.46
N LEU A 286 -5.55 -2.84 -25.67
CA LEU A 286 -7.00 -2.88 -25.54
C LEU A 286 -7.62 -3.52 -26.79
N SER A 287 -8.67 -4.31 -26.59
CA SER A 287 -9.44 -4.92 -27.67
C SER A 287 -10.20 -3.91 -28.54
N ALA A 288 -10.52 -2.73 -28.00
CA ALA A 288 -11.17 -1.64 -28.72
C ALA A 288 -10.69 -0.27 -28.19
N PRO A 289 -9.43 0.14 -28.47
CA PRO A 289 -8.80 1.32 -27.89
C PRO A 289 -9.48 2.64 -28.25
N GLN A 290 -10.24 2.68 -29.34
CA GLN A 290 -11.02 3.83 -29.79
C GLN A 290 -12.31 4.06 -28.97
N ARG A 291 -12.71 3.10 -28.13
CA ARG A 291 -13.95 3.15 -27.35
C ARG A 291 -13.68 3.61 -25.91
N PRO A 292 -14.23 4.75 -25.46
CA PRO A 292 -14.08 5.22 -24.07
C PRO A 292 -14.47 4.18 -23.02
N GLU A 293 -15.40 3.27 -23.35
CA GLU A 293 -15.85 2.19 -22.46
C GLU A 293 -14.72 1.19 -22.17
N SER A 294 -13.83 0.91 -23.13
CA SER A 294 -12.68 0.02 -22.93
C SER A 294 -11.68 0.58 -21.93
N TRP A 295 -11.52 1.91 -21.90
CA TRP A 295 -10.70 2.61 -20.91
C TRP A 295 -11.35 2.61 -19.53
N SER A 296 -12.66 2.90 -19.47
CA SER A 296 -13.42 2.92 -18.22
C SER A 296 -13.45 1.55 -17.54
N ALA A 297 -13.41 0.46 -18.32
CA ALA A 297 -13.33 -0.90 -17.79
C ALA A 297 -12.01 -1.21 -17.07
N LEU A 298 -10.96 -0.41 -17.27
CA LEU A 298 -9.68 -0.57 -16.56
C LEU A 298 -9.72 0.02 -15.14
N SER A 299 -10.78 0.76 -14.79
CA SER A 299 -10.98 1.40 -13.48
C SER A 299 -11.46 0.43 -12.40
N THR A 300 -10.81 -0.73 -12.30
CA THR A 300 -11.09 -1.76 -11.29
C THR A 300 -9.79 -2.38 -10.79
N LEU A 301 -9.76 -2.78 -9.51
CA LEU A 301 -8.65 -3.54 -8.95
C LEU A 301 -8.63 -5.01 -9.37
N ASN A 302 -9.64 -5.49 -10.09
CA ASN A 302 -9.69 -6.85 -10.60
C ASN A 302 -9.10 -6.90 -12.02
N SER A 303 -8.88 -8.11 -12.55
CA SER A 303 -8.58 -8.27 -13.98
C SER A 303 -9.77 -7.80 -14.82
N ALA A 304 -9.51 -7.03 -15.87
CA ALA A 304 -10.54 -6.61 -16.81
C ALA A 304 -10.42 -7.38 -18.14
N ASP A 305 -11.55 -7.91 -18.62
CA ASP A 305 -11.65 -8.66 -19.88
C ASP A 305 -11.66 -7.74 -21.12
N VAL A 306 -10.93 -6.63 -21.07
CA VAL A 306 -10.83 -5.65 -22.16
C VAL A 306 -9.48 -5.65 -22.85
N LEU A 307 -8.50 -6.34 -22.28
CA LEU A 307 -7.19 -6.55 -22.88
C LEU A 307 -7.25 -7.62 -23.97
N ILE A 308 -6.35 -7.54 -24.96
CA ILE A 308 -6.18 -8.58 -25.97
C ILE A 308 -5.71 -9.90 -25.34
N GLU A 309 -5.97 -11.02 -26.01
CA GLU A 309 -5.59 -12.34 -25.53
C GLU A 309 -4.09 -12.42 -25.22
N ASN A 310 -3.74 -13.22 -24.21
CA ASN A 310 -2.38 -13.50 -23.73
C ASN A 310 -1.67 -12.40 -22.94
N VAL A 311 -2.20 -11.17 -22.84
CA VAL A 311 -1.60 -10.13 -21.96
C VAL A 311 -1.52 -10.61 -20.51
N SER A 312 -2.53 -11.37 -20.06
CA SER A 312 -2.56 -12.00 -18.72
C SER A 312 -1.41 -12.98 -18.45
N ASN A 313 -0.71 -13.48 -19.48
CA ASN A 313 0.43 -14.38 -19.31
C ASN A 313 1.69 -13.65 -18.79
N HIS A 314 1.66 -12.32 -18.79
CA HIS A 314 2.78 -11.45 -18.40
C HIS A 314 2.52 -10.73 -17.06
N ILE A 315 1.59 -11.24 -16.25
CA ILE A 315 1.37 -10.76 -14.89
C ILE A 315 2.67 -10.87 -14.09
N ALA A 316 3.00 -9.81 -13.37
CA ALA A 316 4.22 -9.67 -12.60
C ALA A 316 4.14 -10.46 -11.28
N GLY A 317 4.66 -11.69 -11.32
CA GLY A 317 4.79 -12.53 -10.13
C GLY A 317 3.46 -13.16 -9.69
N GLU A 318 3.35 -13.44 -8.40
CA GLU A 318 2.15 -14.06 -7.82
C GLU A 318 1.07 -13.01 -7.56
N ALA A 319 -0.21 -13.41 -7.63
CA ALA A 319 -1.36 -12.51 -7.48
C ALA A 319 -1.43 -11.76 -6.13
N PHE A 320 -0.66 -12.21 -5.13
CA PHE A 320 -0.60 -11.57 -3.82
C PHE A 320 0.57 -10.60 -3.65
N PHE A 321 1.47 -10.45 -4.62
CA PHE A 321 2.58 -9.47 -4.53
C PHE A 321 2.08 -8.04 -4.55
N TYR A 322 1.04 -7.76 -5.34
CA TYR A 322 0.42 -6.45 -5.48
C TYR A 322 -1.07 -6.53 -5.16
N SER A 323 -1.64 -5.43 -4.68
CA SER A 323 -3.05 -5.22 -4.37
C SER A 323 -3.93 -5.07 -5.62
N ARG A 324 -3.31 -4.97 -6.79
CA ARG A 324 -3.94 -4.85 -8.11
C ARG A 324 -3.09 -5.56 -9.17
N PRO A 325 -3.65 -5.98 -10.32
CA PRO A 325 -2.88 -6.58 -11.40
C PRO A 325 -1.73 -5.68 -11.84
N ALA A 326 -0.53 -6.25 -11.86
CA ALA A 326 0.69 -5.63 -12.36
C ALA A 326 1.31 -6.53 -13.42
N TYR A 327 2.03 -5.94 -14.38
CA TYR A 327 2.57 -6.63 -15.56
C TYR A 327 4.03 -6.28 -15.79
N TRP A 328 4.83 -7.23 -16.27
CA TRP A 328 6.22 -6.99 -16.67
C TRP A 328 6.26 -6.15 -17.95
N ILE A 329 6.66 -4.88 -17.84
CA ILE A 329 6.58 -3.91 -18.94
C ILE A 329 7.40 -4.37 -20.14
N GLN A 330 8.64 -4.80 -19.92
CA GLN A 330 9.53 -5.19 -21.02
C GLN A 330 9.12 -6.52 -21.66
N GLU A 331 8.52 -7.45 -20.91
CA GLU A 331 7.96 -8.66 -21.52
C GLU A 331 6.79 -8.31 -22.43
N ILE A 332 5.92 -7.38 -22.01
CA ILE A 332 4.81 -6.87 -22.82
C ILE A 332 5.34 -6.18 -24.08
N ASP A 333 6.32 -5.28 -23.95
CA ASP A 333 6.90 -4.53 -25.06
C ASP A 333 7.45 -5.45 -26.16
N GLN A 334 8.12 -6.54 -25.75
CA GLN A 334 8.67 -7.54 -26.66
C GLN A 334 7.62 -8.45 -27.29
N ALA A 335 6.58 -8.83 -26.52
CA ALA A 335 5.57 -9.78 -26.96
C ALA A 335 4.48 -9.14 -27.84
N PHE A 336 4.19 -7.86 -27.65
CA PHE A 336 3.07 -7.15 -28.29
C PHE A 336 3.54 -5.89 -29.01
N PRO A 337 4.23 -6.02 -30.17
CA PRO A 337 4.62 -4.87 -30.97
C PRO A 337 3.37 -4.12 -31.47
N VAL A 338 3.55 -2.84 -31.78
CA VAL A 338 2.49 -2.00 -32.37
C VAL A 338 1.98 -2.65 -33.67
N PRO A 339 0.66 -2.93 -33.79
CA PRO A 339 0.09 -3.41 -35.04
C PRO A 339 0.28 -2.40 -36.17
N GLU A 340 0.56 -2.86 -37.40
CA GLU A 340 0.79 -1.96 -38.56
C GLU A 340 -0.41 -1.06 -38.88
N ASP A 341 -1.62 -1.51 -38.54
CA ASP A 341 -2.89 -0.82 -38.75
C ASP A 341 -3.36 -0.01 -37.55
N PHE A 342 -2.58 0.04 -36.46
CA PHE A 342 -2.92 0.83 -35.29
C PHE A 342 -2.72 2.34 -35.55
N ASP A 343 -3.80 3.10 -35.40
CA ASP A 343 -3.81 4.56 -35.54
C ASP A 343 -4.04 5.23 -34.17
N ILE A 344 -2.97 5.80 -33.61
CA ILE A 344 -3.01 6.53 -32.33
C ILE A 344 -3.97 7.72 -32.36
N SER A 345 -4.26 8.31 -33.53
CA SER A 345 -5.20 9.43 -33.63
C SER A 345 -6.66 9.05 -33.39
N GLN A 346 -6.98 7.74 -33.41
CA GLN A 346 -8.30 7.21 -33.07
C GLN A 346 -8.46 6.92 -31.57
N VAL A 347 -7.37 6.98 -30.80
CA VAL A 347 -7.41 6.80 -29.35
C VAL A 347 -7.98 8.08 -28.72
N PRO A 348 -8.97 7.99 -27.82
CA PRO A 348 -9.50 9.17 -27.13
C PRO A 348 -8.39 9.84 -26.32
N ASP A 349 -8.39 11.18 -26.30
CA ASP A 349 -7.46 11.98 -25.49
C ASP A 349 -7.88 11.96 -24.01
N HIS A 350 -7.76 10.78 -23.41
CA HIS A 350 -8.04 10.52 -22.01
C HIS A 350 -6.74 10.33 -21.23
N VAL A 351 -6.78 10.70 -19.96
CA VAL A 351 -5.71 10.50 -18.99
C VAL A 351 -6.25 9.75 -17.78
N PHE A 352 -5.42 8.92 -17.15
CA PHE A 352 -5.81 8.23 -15.93
C PHE A 352 -5.63 9.15 -14.73
N CYS A 353 -6.73 9.54 -14.10
CA CYS A 353 -6.72 10.40 -12.92
C CYS A 353 -6.56 9.56 -11.65
N GLU A 354 -5.45 9.73 -10.97
CA GLU A 354 -5.04 8.94 -9.80
C GLU A 354 -5.99 9.08 -8.62
N ASP A 355 -6.57 10.26 -8.44
CA ASP A 355 -7.42 10.60 -7.30
C ASP A 355 -8.85 10.07 -7.40
N SER A 356 -9.31 9.73 -8.61
CA SER A 356 -10.61 9.10 -8.87
C SER A 356 -10.49 7.66 -9.36
N SER A 357 -9.28 7.24 -9.74
CA SER A 357 -8.99 5.96 -10.40
C SER A 357 -9.76 5.73 -11.69
N LYS A 358 -9.99 6.80 -12.46
CA LYS A 358 -10.79 6.78 -13.67
C LYS A 358 -10.07 7.47 -14.82
N PHE A 359 -10.39 7.03 -16.04
CA PHE A 359 -9.98 7.75 -17.24
C PHE A 359 -10.92 8.92 -17.48
N HIS A 360 -10.37 10.12 -17.60
CA HIS A 360 -11.09 11.35 -17.87
C HIS A 360 -10.53 12.03 -19.12
N PRO A 361 -11.36 12.80 -19.88
CA PRO A 361 -10.84 13.67 -20.93
C PRO A 361 -9.74 14.57 -20.40
N ARG A 362 -8.63 14.69 -21.13
CA ARG A 362 -7.49 15.54 -20.71
C ARG A 362 -7.91 17.00 -20.43
N SER A 363 -8.92 17.50 -21.14
CA SER A 363 -9.47 18.85 -20.95
C SER A 363 -10.09 19.09 -19.57
N ASP A 364 -10.47 18.02 -18.88
CA ASP A 364 -11.20 18.05 -17.61
C ASP A 364 -10.30 17.63 -16.44
N SER A 365 -8.99 17.54 -16.68
CA SER A 365 -8.00 16.99 -15.76
C SER A 365 -6.81 17.94 -15.60
N SER A 366 -6.19 17.91 -14.41
CA SER A 366 -4.95 18.64 -14.13
C SER A 366 -3.78 17.69 -13.98
N SER A 367 -2.66 18.00 -14.62
CA SER A 367 -1.40 17.28 -14.43
C SER A 367 -0.61 17.82 -13.25
N TYR A 368 0.14 16.97 -12.58
CA TYR A 368 1.12 17.34 -11.56
C TYR A 368 2.43 16.57 -11.76
N PRO A 369 3.59 17.14 -11.39
CA PRO A 369 4.85 16.42 -11.44
C PRO A 369 4.90 15.36 -10.34
N SER A 370 5.35 14.16 -10.68
CA SER A 370 5.63 13.07 -9.74
C SER A 370 7.10 13.12 -9.34
N ASP A 371 7.38 13.04 -8.03
CA ASP A 371 8.77 12.97 -7.55
C ASP A 371 9.39 11.58 -7.76
N LEU A 372 8.58 10.56 -8.06
CA LEU A 372 9.06 9.20 -8.28
C LEU A 372 10.01 9.14 -9.48
N ILE A 373 11.06 8.33 -9.36
CA ILE A 373 11.95 8.05 -10.48
C ILE A 373 11.20 7.04 -11.36
N GLY A 374 10.67 7.47 -12.50
CA GLY A 374 9.76 6.65 -13.29
C GLY A 374 9.75 6.95 -14.78
N PHE A 375 8.93 6.19 -15.51
CA PHE A 375 8.68 6.44 -16.93
C PHE A 375 7.86 7.72 -17.13
N ASP A 376 6.79 7.86 -16.34
CA ASP A 376 5.95 9.04 -16.34
C ASP A 376 6.32 9.97 -15.18
N ASN A 377 6.77 11.17 -15.53
CA ASN A 377 7.06 12.23 -14.55
C ASN A 377 5.82 13.09 -14.31
N GLU A 378 4.73 12.86 -15.03
CA GLU A 378 3.46 13.54 -14.86
C GLU A 378 2.41 12.54 -14.38
N ARG A 379 1.50 12.99 -13.55
CA ARG A 379 0.31 12.25 -13.14
C ARG A 379 -0.88 13.17 -13.20
N TRP A 380 -2.08 12.60 -13.17
CA TRP A 380 -3.31 13.37 -13.42
C TRP A 380 -4.27 13.26 -12.26
N VAL A 381 -5.05 14.31 -12.03
CA VAL A 381 -6.21 14.34 -11.13
C VAL A 381 -7.43 14.89 -11.87
N VAL A 382 -8.62 14.65 -11.35
CA VAL A 382 -9.86 15.20 -11.91
C VAL A 382 -10.01 16.67 -11.55
N GLY A 383 -10.38 17.50 -12.54
CA GLY A 383 -10.68 18.91 -12.32
C GLY A 383 -9.46 19.76 -12.00
N GLU A 384 -9.70 20.94 -11.42
CA GLU A 384 -8.66 21.86 -10.99
C GLU A 384 -8.08 21.46 -9.64
N LEU A 385 -6.76 21.52 -9.53
CA LEU A 385 -6.02 21.36 -8.28
C LEU A 385 -6.35 22.51 -7.31
N GLN A 386 -7.14 22.24 -6.26
CA GLN A 386 -7.56 23.25 -5.28
C GLN A 386 -6.87 23.07 -3.92
N CYS A 387 -6.50 24.19 -3.28
CA CYS A 387 -5.97 24.24 -1.91
C CYS A 387 -7.11 24.49 -0.90
N GLY A 388 -7.34 23.54 0.00
CA GLY A 388 -8.12 23.76 1.22
C GLY A 388 -9.64 23.84 1.01
N GLY A 389 -10.40 23.20 1.90
CA GLY A 389 -11.85 23.09 1.82
C GLY A 389 -12.34 21.91 2.63
N LYS A 390 -13.60 21.51 2.43
CA LYS A 390 -14.10 20.20 2.89
C LYS A 390 -13.70 19.05 1.95
N ASP A 391 -13.14 19.42 0.80
CA ASP A 391 -12.75 18.52 -0.28
C ASP A 391 -11.30 18.01 -0.08
N VAL A 392 -10.75 17.35 -1.10
CA VAL A 392 -9.41 16.73 -1.07
C VAL A 392 -8.32 17.78 -0.87
N SER A 393 -7.43 17.53 0.09
CA SER A 393 -6.24 18.34 0.32
C SER A 393 -5.05 17.75 -0.44
N TYR A 394 -4.79 18.27 -1.62
CA TYR A 394 -3.63 17.90 -2.44
C TYR A 394 -2.33 18.44 -1.83
N GLU A 395 -1.30 17.61 -1.73
CA GLU A 395 0.01 17.96 -1.16
C GLU A 395 1.16 17.49 -2.06
N PRO A 396 2.29 18.21 -2.15
CA PRO A 396 2.61 19.43 -1.41
C PRO A 396 1.89 20.62 -2.03
N GLN A 397 1.41 21.55 -1.21
CA GLN A 397 0.77 22.78 -1.70
C GLN A 397 1.63 23.58 -2.69
N ALA A 398 2.96 23.41 -2.65
CA ALA A 398 3.88 24.01 -3.61
C ALA A 398 3.59 23.63 -5.07
N TYR A 399 3.05 22.43 -5.32
CA TYR A 399 2.65 22.00 -6.66
C TYR A 399 1.38 22.68 -7.17
N LEU A 400 0.60 23.27 -6.27
CA LEU A 400 -0.68 23.95 -6.58
C LEU A 400 -0.46 25.42 -6.96
N LEU A 401 0.77 25.92 -6.88
CA LEU A 401 1.16 27.29 -7.19
C LEU A 401 1.86 27.44 -8.56
N MET A 402 2.05 26.32 -9.26
CA MET A 402 2.62 26.26 -10.62
C MET A 402 1.49 26.27 -11.65
#